data_AF-A0A1C5VY37-F1
#
_entry.id   AF-A0A1C5VY37-F1
#
_cell.length_a   1.000
_cell.length_b   1.000
_cell.length_c   1.000
_cell.angle_alpha   90.00
_cell.angle_beta   90.00
_cell.angle_gamma   90.00
#
_symmetry.space_group_name_H-M   'P 1'
#
loop_
_entity.id
_entity.type
_entity.pdbx_description
1 polymer ?
#
loop_
_entity_poly.entity_id
_entity_poly.type
_entity_poly.pdbx_seq_one_letter_code
_entity_poly.pdbx_strand_id
1 'polypeptide(L)' 'MEEEFISGFCRTMNGSNTVCCEYEITDGKKKLTFMDCAYKRCVNSGACEIYKEACALEEK' A
#
# COMPACT_ATOMS: atom_id res chain seq x y z
N MET A 1 -11.20 -3.79 11.01
CA MET A 1 -10.31 -2.88 10.28
C MET A 1 -8.95 -2.99 10.91
N GLU A 2 -7.90 -3.06 10.11
CA GLU A 2 -6.50 -3.10 10.55
C GLU A 2 -5.70 -2.01 9.83
N GLU A 3 -4.72 -1.45 10.51
CA GLU A 3 -3.81 -0.42 9.99
C GLU A 3 -2.40 -0.99 9.91
N GLU A 4 -1.72 -0.79 8.77
CA GLU A 4 -0.35 -1.25 8.53
C GLU A 4 0.50 -0.12 7.95
N PHE A 5 1.72 0.03 8.46
CA PHE A 5 2.68 1.01 7.96
C PHE A 5 3.68 0.34 7.03
N ILE A 6 3.59 0.64 5.75
CA ILE A 6 4.42 0.01 4.71
C ILE A 6 5.50 0.99 4.28
N SER A 7 6.76 0.55 4.38
CA SER A 7 7.92 1.35 4.01
C SER A 7 8.60 0.77 2.77
N GLY A 8 9.03 1.63 1.84
CA GLY A 8 9.71 1.21 0.62
C GLY A 8 10.20 2.38 -0.21
N PHE A 9 10.92 2.10 -1.31
CA PHE A 9 11.40 3.17 -2.19
C PHE A 9 10.26 3.74 -3.04
N CYS A 10 10.05 5.05 -2.93
CA CYS A 10 9.08 5.79 -3.72
C CYS A 10 9.80 6.61 -4.80
N ARG A 11 9.63 6.23 -6.07
CA ARG A 11 10.20 6.95 -7.21
C ARG A 11 9.75 8.42 -7.29
N THR A 12 8.50 8.71 -6.93
CA THR A 12 7.96 10.07 -6.95
C THR A 12 8.67 10.97 -5.93
N MET A 13 9.02 10.42 -4.76
CA MET A 13 9.77 11.14 -3.71
C MET A 13 11.28 11.01 -3.88
N ASN A 14 11.75 10.16 -4.80
CA ASN A 14 13.14 9.76 -4.99
C ASN A 14 13.84 9.36 -3.68
N GLY A 15 13.16 8.54 -2.88
CA GLY A 15 13.67 8.13 -1.58
C GLY A 15 12.76 7.12 -0.89
N SER A 16 13.18 6.66 0.28
CA SER A 16 12.32 5.85 1.15
C SER A 16 11.13 6.66 1.62
N ASN A 17 9.95 6.06 1.60
CA ASN A 17 8.74 6.62 2.16
C ASN A 17 8.00 5.55 2.96
N THR A 18 7.24 5.97 3.96
CA THR A 18 6.34 5.11 4.74
C THR A 18 4.92 5.60 4.51
N VAL A 19 4.02 4.67 4.22
CA VAL A 19 2.61 4.94 3.90
C VAL A 19 1.73 4.15 4.85
N CYS A 20 0.77 4.82 5.47
CA CYS A 20 -0.29 4.17 6.22
C CYS A 20 -1.31 3.52 5.27
N CYS A 21 -1.61 2.25 5.49
CA CYS A 21 -2.59 1.47 4.74
C CYS A 21 -3.68 0.95 5.69
N GLU A 22 -4.94 1.13 5.32
CA GLU A 22 -6.07 0.55 6.06
C GLU A 22 -6.67 -0.61 5.27
N TYR A 23 -6.96 -1.69 6.00
CA TYR A 23 -7.60 -2.87 5.46
C TYR A 23 -8.91 -3.13 6.19
N GLU A 24 -9.96 -3.41 5.41
CA GLU A 24 -11.16 -4.06 5.91
C GLU A 24 -10.92 -5.57 6.00
N ILE A 25 -11.39 -6.19 7.08
CA ILE A 25 -11.29 -7.64 7.27
C ILE A 25 -12.68 -8.22 7.16
N THR A 26 -12.86 -9.15 6.22
CA THR A 26 -14.11 -9.87 6.03
C THR A 26 -13.78 -11.33 5.78
N ASP A 27 -14.41 -12.22 6.55
CA ASP A 27 -14.18 -13.67 6.47
C ASP A 27 -12.69 -14.08 6.55
N GLY A 28 -11.92 -13.34 7.37
CA GLY A 28 -10.48 -13.55 7.55
C GLY A 28 -9.60 -13.05 6.42
N LYS A 29 -10.16 -12.44 5.36
CA LYS A 29 -9.41 -11.86 4.24
C LYS A 29 -9.26 -10.37 4.42
N LYS A 30 -8.07 -9.86 4.09
CA LYS A 30 -7.78 -8.42 4.05
C LYS A 30 -8.17 -7.85 2.69
N LYS A 31 -8.81 -6.69 2.72
CA LYS A 31 -9.10 -5.88 1.53
C LYS A 31 -8.62 -4.47 1.76
N LEU A 32 -7.73 -3.98 0.91
CA LEU A 32 -7.16 -2.65 1.02
C LEU A 32 -8.24 -1.60 0.72
N THR A 33 -8.57 -0.79 1.71
CA THR A 33 -9.59 0.26 1.58
C THR A 33 -8.97 1.65 1.43
N PHE A 34 -7.83 1.89 2.07
CA PHE A 34 -7.15 3.18 2.04
C PHE A 34 -5.63 3.03 2.02
N MET A 35 -4.96 3.97 1.34
CA MET A 35 -3.53 4.21 1.50
C MET A 35 -3.29 5.72 1.49
N ASP A 36 -2.42 6.22 2.36
CA ASP A 36 -2.12 7.65 2.50
C ASP A 36 -1.27 8.27 1.35
N CYS A 37 -1.25 7.62 0.18
CA CYS A 37 -0.54 8.09 -0.99
C CYS A 37 -1.40 8.05 -2.25
N ALA A 38 -0.89 8.67 -3.33
CA ALA A 38 -1.63 8.76 -4.60
C ALA A 38 -1.60 7.47 -5.45
N TYR A 39 -1.56 6.27 -4.86
CA TYR A 39 -1.31 5.00 -5.58
C TYR A 39 -2.22 4.78 -6.79
N LYS A 40 -3.51 5.12 -6.71
CA LYS A 40 -4.49 4.99 -7.80
C LYS A 40 -4.17 5.86 -9.04
N ARG A 41 -3.40 6.93 -8.86
CA ARG A 41 -3.06 7.91 -9.92
C ARG A 41 -1.55 8.06 -10.13
N CYS A 42 -0.74 7.31 -9.39
CA CYS A 42 0.71 7.43 -9.45
C CYS A 42 1.21 6.76 -10.73
N VAL A 43 1.93 7.52 -11.57
CA VAL A 43 2.55 7.01 -12.80
C VAL A 43 3.58 5.89 -12.54
N ASN A 44 4.09 5.81 -11.31
CA ASN A 44 5.06 4.81 -10.89
C ASN A 44 4.43 3.59 -10.21
N SER A 45 3.08 3.48 -10.14
CA SER A 45 2.39 2.43 -9.37
C SER A 45 2.82 1.01 -9.77
N GLY A 46 3.04 0.74 -11.06
CA GLY A 46 3.52 -0.57 -11.54
C GLY A 46 4.92 -0.96 -11.06
N ALA A 47 5.74 0.01 -10.64
CA ALA A 47 7.09 -0.21 -10.10
C ALA A 47 7.22 0.23 -8.63
N CYS A 48 6.12 0.54 -7.94
CA CYS A 48 6.12 1.02 -6.57
C CYS A 48 6.22 -0.16 -5.59
N GLU A 49 7.32 -0.23 -4.83
CA GLU A 49 7.53 -1.30 -3.85
C GLU A 49 6.48 -1.28 -2.73
N ILE A 50 6.12 -0.08 -2.27
CA ILE A 50 5.10 0.12 -1.23
C ILE A 50 3.74 -0.42 -1.68
N TYR A 51 3.33 -0.12 -2.91
CA TYR A 51 2.03 -0.55 -3.41
C TYR A 51 1.99 -2.05 -3.69
N LYS A 52 3.10 -2.63 -4.16
CA LYS A 52 3.22 -4.08 -4.34
C LYS A 52 3.06 -4.82 -3.02
N GLU A 53 3.71 -4.35 -1.96
CA GLU A 53 3.55 -4.95 -0.62
C GLU A 53 2.12 -4.79 -0.11
N ALA A 54 1.49 -3.62 -0.31
CA ALA A 54 0.10 -3.41 0.10
C ALA A 54 -0.86 -4.40 -0.55
N CYS A 55 -0.73 -4.64 -1.86
CA CYS A 55 -1.54 -5.65 -2.55
C CYS A 55 -1.20 -7.08 -2.11
N ALA A 56 0.07 -7.39 -1.83
CA ALA A 56 0.46 -8.72 -1.36
C ALA A 56 -0.17 -9.08 0.01
N LEU A 57 -0.49 -8.08 0.84
CA LEU A 57 -1.21 -8.28 2.09
C LEU A 57 -2.70 -8.60 1.91
N GLU A 58 -3.30 -8.28 0.76
CA GLU A 58 -4.68 -8.67 0.43
C GLU A 58 -4.79 -10.16 0.05
N GLU A 59 -3.69 -10.77 -0.38
CA GLU A 59 -3.62 -12.18 -0.82
C GLU A 59 -3.27 -13.16 0.31
N LYS A 60 -3.01 -12.67 1.53
CA LYS A 60 -2.75 -13.49 2.73
C LYS A 60 -4.05 -13.88 3.44
#